data_AF-A0A3M5X2H4-F1
#
_entry.id   AF-A0A3M5X2H4-F1
#
_cell.length_a   1.000
_cell.length_b   1.000
_cell.length_c   1.000
_cell.angle_alpha   90.00
_cell.angle_beta   90.00
_cell.angle_gamma   90.00
#
_symmetry.space_group_name_H-M   'P 1'
#
loop_
_entity.id
_entity.type
_entity.pdbx_description
1 polymer ?
#
loop_
_entity_poly.entity_id
_entity_poly.type
_entity_poly.pdbx_seq_one_letter_code
_entity_poly.pdbx_strand_id
1 'polypeptide(L)'
;MNLRKLTIARRAGLGFTLISLLVALLGWFALAQMSTIRQSEVAVETNWLPSMRVVNDIREIMLRIRTISLRMALDTDPASIPTYRGQMDVRLGDLDKKLAVLKTFVDTPEEKTLTDQFMVTMGQYRSALDRSFVLAGQSDSVGLNKLLLVDMKQIVDGSGKQLGDLADFYVTKVDAEGKSAEAQYDKSRDIVIIFVVIAALCTIGLALWLTRSIVGPLQRAVTAAEQVANGDLTHSIEVDGEDEVTRLLRALAMMQVNLREAMRHIGSSATQLASAATELNSVTEDSYRGLNQQNAEIDQAATAINEMTSAVEEVARNAVSTSDASNQSSTSALAGQTRVIETVQSIQTLTDNVQATSMLVQNLANQSQDIGKVLDVIRSIAEQT
;
A
#
# COMPACT_ATOMS: atom_id res chain seq x y z
N MET A 1 -18.02 11.99 14.54
CA MET A 1 -17.65 10.63 14.96
C MET A 1 -16.37 10.26 14.24
N ASN A 2 -15.31 9.82 14.93
CA ASN A 2 -13.99 9.64 14.31
C ASN A 2 -14.01 8.40 13.40
N LEU A 3 -14.31 8.60 12.10
CA LEU A 3 -14.66 7.55 11.11
C LEU A 3 -13.48 6.65 10.73
N ARG A 4 -12.27 6.99 11.18
CA ARG A 4 -11.03 6.24 10.99
C ARG A 4 -10.85 5.07 11.96
N LYS A 5 -11.87 4.75 12.75
CA LYS A 5 -11.95 3.51 13.56
C LYS A 5 -12.28 2.26 12.75
N LEU A 6 -12.77 2.44 11.52
CA LEU A 6 -13.10 1.34 10.60
C LEU A 6 -12.01 1.18 9.54
N THR A 7 -11.73 -0.06 9.18
CA THR A 7 -10.88 -0.42 8.04
C THR A 7 -11.42 0.21 6.74
N ILE A 8 -10.53 0.46 5.79
CA ILE A 8 -10.92 0.98 4.47
C ILE A 8 -11.95 0.06 3.81
N ALA A 9 -11.71 -1.25 3.88
CA ALA A 9 -12.61 -2.25 3.29
C ALA A 9 -14.03 -2.18 3.87
N ARG A 10 -14.19 -2.00 5.19
CA ARG A 10 -15.51 -1.87 5.81
C ARG A 10 -16.21 -0.57 5.43
N ARG A 11 -15.49 0.54 5.36
CA ARG A 11 -16.04 1.84 4.94
C ARG A 11 -16.50 1.82 3.48
N ALA A 12 -15.63 1.32 2.59
CA ALA A 12 -15.96 1.15 1.18
C ALA A 12 -17.13 0.18 1.01
N GLY A 13 -17.11 -0.96 1.71
CA GLY A 13 -18.18 -1.95 1.72
C GLY A 13 -19.53 -1.34 2.10
N LEU A 14 -19.61 -0.58 3.21
CA LEU A 14 -20.84 0.11 3.60
C LEU A 14 -21.34 1.09 2.53
N GLY A 15 -20.43 1.85 1.89
CA GLY A 15 -20.77 2.76 0.80
C GLY A 15 -21.33 2.03 -0.42
N PHE A 16 -20.66 0.97 -0.88
CA PHE A 16 -21.13 0.16 -2.00
C PHE A 16 -22.45 -0.56 -1.69
N THR A 17 -22.59 -1.16 -0.50
CA THR A 17 -23.84 -1.80 -0.09
C THR A 17 -25.00 -0.81 -0.07
N LEU A 18 -24.79 0.41 0.44
CA LEU A 18 -25.83 1.44 0.45
C LEU A 18 -26.24 1.83 -0.98
N ILE A 19 -25.29 2.07 -1.89
CA ILE A 19 -25.57 2.41 -3.29
C ILE A 19 -26.28 1.25 -4.00
N SER A 20 -25.78 0.02 -3.85
CA SER A 20 -26.39 -1.17 -4.46
C SER A 20 -27.82 -1.39 -3.95
N LEU A 21 -28.07 -1.16 -2.65
CA LEU A 21 -29.40 -1.28 -2.06
C LEU A 21 -30.34 -0.18 -2.60
N LEU A 22 -29.86 1.06 -2.73
CA LEU A 22 -30.63 2.15 -3.35
C LEU A 22 -30.99 1.84 -4.81
N VAL A 23 -30.05 1.33 -5.61
CA VAL A 23 -30.30 0.94 -7.00
C VAL A 23 -31.28 -0.23 -7.08
N ALA A 24 -31.14 -1.23 -6.20
CA ALA A 24 -32.06 -2.37 -6.16
C ALA A 24 -33.49 -1.95 -5.77
N LEU A 25 -33.63 -1.07 -4.77
CA LEU A 25 -34.93 -0.52 -4.38
C LEU A 25 -35.56 0.32 -5.50
N LEU A 26 -34.76 1.14 -6.18
CA LEU A 26 -35.22 1.94 -7.32
C LEU A 26 -35.68 1.04 -8.48
N GLY A 27 -34.90 0.01 -8.81
CA GLY A 27 -35.25 -0.95 -9.85
C GLY A 27 -36.52 -1.74 -9.50
N TRP A 28 -36.63 -2.23 -8.26
CA TRP A 28 -37.84 -2.88 -7.76
C TRP A 28 -39.06 -1.98 -7.87
N PHE A 29 -38.95 -0.73 -7.40
CA PHE A 29 -40.04 0.24 -7.43
C PHE A 29 -40.47 0.55 -8.87
N ALA A 30 -39.52 0.79 -9.78
CA ALA A 30 -39.82 1.06 -11.18
C ALA A 30 -40.53 -0.12 -11.86
N LEU A 31 -40.11 -1.36 -11.59
CA LEU A 31 -40.75 -2.56 -12.13
C LEU A 31 -42.17 -2.77 -11.59
N ALA A 32 -42.36 -2.60 -10.27
CA ALA A 32 -43.68 -2.72 -9.64
C ALA A 32 -44.68 -1.73 -10.25
N GLN A 33 -44.22 -0.51 -10.49
CA GLN A 33 -45.05 0.55 -11.01
C GLN A 33 -45.34 0.41 -12.51
N MET A 34 -44.37 -0.08 -13.29
CA MET A 34 -44.59 -0.45 -14.69
C MET A 34 -45.61 -1.58 -14.82
N SER A 35 -45.65 -2.52 -13.87
CA SER A 35 -46.68 -3.56 -13.81
C SER A 35 -48.09 -2.99 -13.61
N THR A 36 -48.26 -1.91 -12.83
CA THR A 36 -49.59 -1.30 -12.63
C THR A 36 -50.07 -0.58 -13.88
N ILE A 37 -49.19 0.17 -14.55
CA ILE A 37 -49.51 0.82 -15.83
C ILE A 37 -49.89 -0.23 -16.88
N ARG A 38 -49.16 -1.37 -16.91
CA ARG A 38 -49.48 -2.49 -17.79
C ARG A 38 -50.86 -3.10 -17.52
N GLN A 39 -51.29 -3.17 -16.25
CA GLN A 39 -52.63 -3.69 -15.92
C GLN A 39 -53.73 -2.79 -16.47
N SER A 40 -53.58 -1.46 -16.34
CA SER A 40 -54.51 -0.49 -16.95
C SER A 40 -54.55 -0.59 -18.48
N GLU A 41 -53.39 -0.72 -19.12
CA GLU A 41 -53.29 -0.94 -20.57
C GLU A 41 -54.04 -2.21 -21.01
N VAL A 42 -53.80 -3.34 -20.32
CA VAL A 42 -54.45 -4.63 -20.61
C VAL A 42 -55.96 -4.55 -20.41
N ALA A 43 -56.46 -3.81 -19.42
CA ALA A 43 -57.89 -3.63 -19.21
C ALA A 43 -58.55 -2.87 -20.38
N VAL A 44 -57.89 -1.84 -20.91
CA VAL A 44 -58.36 -1.11 -22.10
C VAL A 44 -58.31 -1.99 -23.34
N GLU A 45 -57.21 -2.71 -23.54
CA GLU A 45 -56.98 -3.55 -24.73
C GLU A 45 -57.91 -4.77 -24.78
N THR A 46 -58.10 -5.46 -23.67
CA THR A 46 -58.77 -6.76 -23.64
C THR A 46 -60.23 -6.70 -23.17
N ASN A 47 -60.64 -5.63 -22.49
CA ASN A 47 -62.01 -5.49 -21.99
C ASN A 47 -62.74 -4.29 -22.62
N TRP A 48 -62.30 -3.06 -22.35
CA TRP A 48 -63.09 -1.87 -22.67
C TRP A 48 -63.22 -1.57 -24.17
N LEU A 49 -62.11 -1.62 -24.94
CA LEU A 49 -62.15 -1.38 -26.38
C LEU A 49 -62.92 -2.48 -27.15
N PRO A 50 -62.71 -3.79 -26.89
CA PRO A 50 -63.52 -4.84 -27.50
C PRO A 50 -65.01 -4.71 -27.20
N SER A 51 -65.38 -4.38 -25.95
CA SER A 51 -66.78 -4.21 -25.56
C SER A 51 -67.45 -3.07 -26.32
N MET A 52 -66.78 -1.92 -26.41
CA MET A 52 -67.25 -0.78 -27.20
C MET A 52 -67.40 -1.15 -28.69
N ARG A 53 -66.45 -1.90 -29.26
CA ARG A 53 -66.54 -2.38 -30.65
C ARG A 53 -67.75 -3.28 -30.85
N VAL A 54 -68.01 -4.21 -29.93
CA VAL A 54 -69.15 -5.13 -30.02
C VAL A 54 -70.48 -4.39 -29.94
N VAL A 55 -70.62 -3.38 -29.08
CA VAL A 55 -71.81 -2.51 -29.04
C VAL A 55 -72.04 -1.80 -30.37
N ASN A 56 -70.98 -1.27 -30.98
CA ASN A 56 -71.07 -0.64 -32.30
C ASN A 56 -71.44 -1.64 -33.41
N ASP A 57 -70.86 -2.86 -33.38
CA ASP A 57 -71.23 -3.93 -34.31
C ASP A 57 -72.72 -4.32 -34.18
N ILE A 58 -73.23 -4.42 -32.95
CA ILE A 58 -74.65 -4.69 -32.67
C ILE A 58 -75.52 -3.58 -33.25
N ARG A 59 -75.16 -2.31 -33.02
CA ARG A 59 -75.87 -1.16 -33.57
C ARG A 59 -75.90 -1.20 -35.10
N GLU A 60 -74.77 -1.51 -35.74
CA GLU A 60 -74.69 -1.64 -37.19
C GLU A 60 -75.60 -2.76 -37.72
N ILE A 61 -75.57 -3.95 -37.11
CA ILE A 61 -76.41 -5.07 -37.50
C ILE A 61 -77.89 -4.73 -37.32
N MET A 62 -78.26 -4.06 -36.24
CA MET A 62 -79.63 -3.60 -36.02
C MET A 62 -80.10 -2.60 -37.09
N LEU A 63 -79.25 -1.67 -37.52
CA LEU A 63 -79.56 -0.76 -38.64
C LEU A 63 -79.72 -1.51 -39.96
N ARG A 64 -78.92 -2.54 -40.22
CA ARG A 64 -79.08 -3.41 -41.40
C ARG A 64 -80.39 -4.19 -41.36
N ILE A 65 -80.74 -4.77 -40.21
CA ILE A 65 -82.04 -5.43 -39.97
C ILE A 65 -83.19 -4.47 -40.23
N ARG A 66 -83.10 -3.24 -39.70
CA ARG A 66 -84.10 -2.20 -39.90
C ARG A 66 -84.24 -1.86 -41.38
N THR A 67 -83.13 -1.73 -42.10
CA THR A 67 -83.11 -1.47 -43.56
C THR A 67 -83.80 -2.58 -44.34
N ILE A 68 -83.56 -3.86 -44.01
CA ILE A 68 -84.24 -5.01 -44.62
C ILE A 68 -85.74 -4.95 -44.34
N SER A 69 -86.15 -4.71 -43.08
CA SER A 69 -87.56 -4.65 -42.70
C SER A 69 -88.34 -3.55 -43.42
N LEU A 70 -87.72 -2.37 -43.61
CA LEU A 70 -88.33 -1.25 -44.33
C LEU A 70 -88.36 -1.51 -45.84
N ARG A 71 -87.32 -2.13 -46.41
CA ARG A 71 -87.31 -2.50 -47.84
C ARG A 71 -88.40 -3.52 -48.15
N MET A 72 -88.58 -4.52 -47.28
CA MET A 72 -89.67 -5.49 -47.38
C MET A 72 -91.05 -4.82 -47.37
N ALA A 73 -91.24 -3.75 -46.59
CA ALA A 73 -92.51 -3.02 -46.56
C ALA A 73 -92.78 -2.19 -47.82
N LEU A 74 -91.73 -1.82 -48.55
CA LEU A 74 -91.82 -1.07 -49.81
C LEU A 74 -91.92 -1.98 -51.04
N ASP A 75 -91.47 -3.22 -50.93
CA ASP A 75 -91.54 -4.22 -51.99
C ASP A 75 -92.91 -4.90 -52.00
N THR A 76 -93.68 -4.65 -53.06
CA THR A 76 -95.05 -5.18 -53.19
C THR A 76 -95.11 -6.60 -53.75
N ASP A 77 -93.98 -7.20 -54.13
CA ASP A 77 -93.93 -8.55 -54.69
C ASP A 77 -93.90 -9.63 -53.58
N PRO A 78 -94.95 -10.47 -53.44
CA PRO A 78 -94.95 -11.55 -52.46
C PRO A 78 -93.83 -12.59 -52.69
N ALA A 79 -93.32 -12.72 -53.93
CA ALA A 79 -92.24 -13.65 -54.24
C ALA A 79 -90.89 -13.21 -53.64
N SER A 80 -90.74 -11.93 -53.27
CA SER A 80 -89.53 -11.39 -52.63
C SER A 80 -89.46 -11.69 -51.13
N ILE A 81 -90.58 -12.05 -50.48
CA ILE A 81 -90.64 -12.25 -49.01
C ILE A 81 -89.69 -13.35 -48.51
N PRO A 82 -89.57 -14.53 -49.15
CA PRO A 82 -88.57 -15.53 -48.76
C PRO A 82 -87.13 -15.02 -48.85
N THR A 83 -86.82 -14.17 -49.82
CA THR A 83 -85.49 -13.54 -49.94
C THR A 83 -85.20 -12.61 -48.78
N TYR A 84 -86.15 -11.75 -48.39
CA TYR A 84 -86.00 -10.89 -47.21
C TYR A 84 -85.90 -11.70 -45.92
N ARG A 85 -86.64 -12.81 -45.80
CA ARG A 85 -86.55 -13.71 -44.65
C ARG A 85 -85.15 -14.32 -44.55
N GLY A 86 -84.62 -14.85 -45.65
CA GLY A 86 -83.25 -15.39 -45.68
C GLY A 86 -82.18 -14.34 -45.32
N GLN A 87 -82.28 -13.12 -45.85
CA GLN A 87 -81.38 -12.02 -45.47
C GLN A 87 -81.50 -11.64 -43.99
N MET A 88 -82.73 -11.65 -43.46
CA MET A 88 -83.01 -11.36 -42.06
C MET A 88 -82.43 -12.43 -41.13
N ASP A 89 -82.64 -13.71 -41.44
CA ASP A 89 -82.16 -14.82 -40.63
C ASP A 89 -80.63 -14.81 -40.49
N VAL A 90 -79.92 -14.48 -41.57
CA VAL A 90 -78.46 -14.29 -41.53
C VAL A 90 -78.08 -13.18 -40.54
N ARG A 91 -78.75 -12.02 -40.61
CA ARG A 91 -78.43 -10.88 -39.73
C ARG A 91 -78.84 -11.10 -38.29
N LEU A 92 -79.95 -11.80 -38.04
CA LEU A 92 -80.34 -12.22 -36.70
C LEU A 92 -79.33 -13.21 -36.11
N GLY A 93 -78.82 -14.15 -36.91
CA GLY A 93 -77.74 -15.05 -36.49
C GLY A 93 -76.43 -14.33 -36.19
N ASP A 94 -76.04 -13.33 -37.00
CA ASP A 94 -74.88 -12.47 -36.71
C ASP A 94 -75.08 -11.67 -35.41
N LEU A 95 -76.29 -11.14 -35.21
CA LEU A 95 -76.66 -10.42 -34.00
C LEU A 95 -76.61 -11.32 -32.76
N ASP A 96 -77.12 -12.54 -32.83
CA ASP A 96 -77.03 -13.52 -31.75
C ASP A 96 -75.59 -13.81 -31.33
N LYS A 97 -74.69 -13.97 -32.31
CA LYS A 97 -73.25 -14.15 -32.03
C LYS A 97 -72.68 -12.93 -31.31
N LYS A 98 -72.99 -11.71 -31.76
CA LYS A 98 -72.49 -10.48 -31.12
C LYS A 98 -73.08 -10.24 -29.74
N LEU A 99 -74.36 -10.56 -29.52
CA LEU A 99 -74.99 -10.52 -28.20
C LEU A 99 -74.38 -11.54 -27.24
N ALA A 100 -74.01 -12.73 -27.73
CA ALA A 100 -73.29 -13.72 -26.92
C ALA A 100 -71.91 -13.21 -26.51
N VAL A 101 -71.18 -12.57 -27.43
CA VAL A 101 -69.89 -11.92 -27.14
C VAL A 101 -70.05 -10.75 -26.17
N LEU A 102 -71.07 -9.92 -26.31
CA LEU A 102 -71.31 -8.81 -25.38
C LEU A 102 -71.46 -9.33 -23.94
N LYS A 103 -72.21 -10.43 -23.75
CA LYS A 103 -72.40 -11.05 -22.42
C LYS A 103 -71.10 -11.53 -21.77
N THR A 104 -70.05 -11.83 -22.53
CA THR A 104 -68.78 -12.28 -21.94
C THR A 104 -67.95 -11.14 -21.36
N PHE A 105 -68.29 -9.88 -21.67
CA PHE A 105 -67.62 -8.70 -21.13
C PHE A 105 -68.33 -8.07 -19.92
N VAL A 106 -69.57 -8.52 -19.63
CA VAL A 106 -70.40 -7.94 -18.57
C VAL A 106 -69.86 -8.31 -17.19
N ASP A 107 -69.03 -7.42 -16.64
CA ASP A 107 -68.30 -7.66 -15.40
C ASP A 107 -68.73 -6.71 -14.28
N THR A 108 -69.38 -5.59 -14.59
CA THR A 108 -69.77 -4.58 -13.59
C THR A 108 -71.29 -4.53 -13.34
N PRO A 109 -71.76 -4.14 -12.13
CA PRO A 109 -73.19 -4.04 -11.84
C PRO A 109 -73.96 -3.05 -12.74
N GLU A 110 -73.30 -1.95 -13.10
CA GLU A 110 -73.86 -0.90 -13.96
C GLU A 110 -74.00 -1.39 -15.41
N GLU A 111 -72.94 -1.99 -15.96
CA GLU A 111 -72.95 -2.62 -17.28
C GLU A 111 -73.98 -3.75 -17.38
N LYS A 112 -74.11 -4.56 -16.33
CA LYS A 112 -75.14 -5.60 -16.26
C LYS A 112 -76.54 -5.01 -16.35
N THR A 113 -76.80 -3.94 -15.60
CA THR A 113 -78.09 -3.25 -15.62
C THR A 113 -78.42 -2.72 -17.02
N LEU A 114 -77.47 -2.04 -17.67
CA LEU A 114 -77.64 -1.51 -19.03
C LEU A 114 -77.85 -2.64 -20.06
N THR A 115 -77.07 -3.72 -19.95
CA THR A 115 -77.16 -4.88 -20.85
C THR A 115 -78.50 -5.61 -20.69
N ASP A 116 -78.96 -5.82 -19.45
CA ASP A 116 -80.22 -6.50 -19.18
C ASP A 116 -81.42 -5.69 -19.72
N GLN A 117 -81.40 -4.35 -19.54
CA GLN A 117 -82.41 -3.46 -20.11
C GLN A 117 -82.45 -3.52 -21.65
N PHE A 118 -81.28 -3.54 -22.28
CA PHE A 118 -81.17 -3.71 -23.72
C PHE A 118 -81.69 -5.08 -24.19
N MET A 119 -81.36 -6.16 -23.48
CA MET A 119 -81.80 -7.52 -23.82
C MET A 119 -83.32 -7.67 -23.78
N VAL A 120 -84.01 -7.02 -22.82
CA VAL A 120 -85.48 -6.99 -22.76
C VAL A 120 -86.07 -6.31 -24.01
N THR A 121 -85.56 -5.13 -24.35
CA THR A 121 -86.01 -4.36 -25.53
C THR A 121 -85.71 -5.10 -26.83
N MET A 122 -84.57 -5.80 -26.90
CA MET A 122 -84.19 -6.64 -28.02
C MET A 122 -85.15 -7.83 -28.20
N GLY A 123 -85.64 -8.42 -27.09
CA GLY A 123 -86.69 -9.45 -27.14
C GLY A 123 -87.98 -8.92 -27.78
N GLN A 124 -88.43 -7.73 -27.37
CA GLN A 124 -89.61 -7.06 -27.95
C GLN A 124 -89.40 -6.75 -29.44
N TYR A 125 -88.19 -6.30 -29.81
CA TYR A 125 -87.82 -6.02 -31.19
C TYR A 125 -87.91 -7.28 -32.07
N ARG A 126 -87.43 -8.43 -31.59
CA ARG A 126 -87.55 -9.72 -32.31
C ARG A 126 -88.99 -10.14 -32.52
N SER A 127 -89.82 -10.08 -31.47
CA SER A 127 -91.24 -10.45 -31.57
C SER A 127 -91.97 -9.58 -32.59
N ALA A 128 -91.64 -8.28 -32.67
CA ALA A 128 -92.20 -7.38 -33.66
C ALA A 128 -91.69 -7.67 -35.09
N LEU A 129 -90.41 -8.03 -35.26
CA LEU A 129 -89.89 -8.48 -36.54
C LEU A 129 -90.57 -9.77 -37.04
N ASP A 130 -90.77 -10.77 -36.18
CA ASP A 130 -91.47 -11.99 -36.59
C ASP A 130 -92.92 -11.71 -37.01
N ARG A 131 -93.62 -10.83 -36.27
CA ARG A 131 -94.96 -10.37 -36.65
C ARG A 131 -94.96 -9.64 -38.00
N SER A 132 -93.89 -8.90 -38.33
CA SER A 132 -93.77 -8.23 -39.62
C SER A 132 -93.72 -9.21 -40.80
N PHE A 133 -93.06 -10.37 -40.65
CA PHE A 133 -93.06 -11.41 -41.68
C PHE A 133 -94.41 -12.11 -41.81
N VAL A 134 -95.15 -12.28 -40.70
CA VAL A 134 -96.52 -12.82 -40.75
C VAL A 134 -97.44 -11.89 -41.55
N LEU A 135 -97.40 -10.58 -41.28
CA LEU A 135 -98.20 -9.60 -42.01
C LEU A 135 -97.81 -9.50 -43.48
N ALA A 136 -96.50 -9.54 -43.78
CA ALA A 136 -95.99 -9.53 -45.14
C ALA A 136 -96.44 -10.78 -45.92
N GLY A 137 -96.43 -11.97 -45.32
CA GLY A 137 -96.92 -13.21 -45.93
C GLY A 137 -98.44 -13.24 -46.15
N GLN A 138 -99.20 -12.43 -45.40
CA GLN A 138 -100.64 -12.24 -45.57
C GLN A 138 -100.98 -11.12 -46.58
N SER A 139 -99.97 -10.48 -47.17
CA SER A 139 -100.12 -9.29 -48.02
C SER A 139 -100.85 -8.12 -47.33
N ASP A 140 -100.78 -8.03 -45.99
CA ASP A 140 -101.34 -6.91 -45.22
C ASP A 140 -100.35 -5.74 -45.15
N SER A 141 -100.22 -4.99 -46.24
CA SER A 141 -99.31 -3.84 -46.33
C SER A 141 -99.67 -2.70 -45.37
N VAL A 142 -100.96 -2.57 -44.99
CA VAL A 142 -101.41 -1.52 -44.06
C VAL A 142 -100.97 -1.87 -42.64
N GLY A 143 -101.24 -3.10 -42.20
CA GLY A 143 -100.79 -3.61 -40.91
C GLY A 143 -99.26 -3.64 -40.81
N LEU A 144 -98.57 -4.06 -41.87
CA LEU A 144 -97.10 -4.08 -41.91
C LEU A 144 -96.49 -2.68 -41.74
N ASN A 145 -97.02 -1.69 -42.49
CA ASN A 145 -96.53 -0.31 -42.38
C ASN A 145 -96.83 0.29 -41.01
N LYS A 146 -98.03 0.04 -40.44
CA LYS A 146 -98.34 0.49 -39.07
C LYS A 146 -97.38 -0.12 -38.05
N LEU A 147 -97.14 -1.43 -38.12
CA LEU A 147 -96.23 -2.13 -37.22
C LEU A 147 -94.82 -1.55 -37.31
N LEU A 148 -94.26 -1.46 -38.51
CA LEU A 148 -92.86 -1.04 -38.71
C LEU A 148 -92.64 0.44 -38.45
N LEU A 149 -93.54 1.33 -38.87
CA LEU A 149 -93.34 2.78 -38.82
C LEU A 149 -93.89 3.43 -37.55
N VAL A 150 -94.93 2.84 -36.93
CA VAL A 150 -95.59 3.40 -35.76
C VAL A 150 -95.29 2.56 -34.52
N ASP A 151 -95.74 1.30 -34.49
CA ASP A 151 -95.73 0.48 -33.27
C ASP A 151 -94.29 0.14 -32.83
N MET A 152 -93.39 -0.13 -33.79
CA MET A 152 -91.97 -0.44 -33.52
C MET A 152 -91.12 0.80 -33.24
N LYS A 153 -91.61 2.02 -33.51
CA LYS A 153 -90.81 3.25 -33.40
C LYS A 153 -90.19 3.39 -32.00
N GLN A 154 -91.00 3.23 -30.96
CA GLN A 154 -90.56 3.35 -29.58
C GLN A 154 -89.53 2.28 -29.18
N ILE A 155 -89.67 1.05 -29.71
CA ILE A 155 -88.73 -0.06 -29.46
C ILE A 155 -87.39 0.24 -30.14
N VAL A 156 -87.41 0.75 -31.37
CA VAL A 156 -86.20 1.12 -32.13
C VAL A 156 -85.50 2.31 -31.48
N ASP A 157 -86.22 3.38 -31.16
CA ASP A 157 -85.65 4.57 -30.51
C ASP A 157 -85.09 4.22 -29.12
N GLY A 158 -85.81 3.38 -28.35
CA GLY A 158 -85.38 2.90 -27.04
C GLY A 158 -84.13 2.03 -27.08
N SER A 159 -84.08 1.03 -27.98
CA SER A 159 -82.91 0.17 -28.17
C SER A 159 -81.70 0.93 -28.69
N GLY A 160 -81.91 1.90 -29.59
CA GLY A 160 -80.86 2.80 -30.06
C GLY A 160 -80.28 3.66 -28.93
N LYS A 161 -81.14 4.20 -28.06
CA LYS A 161 -80.71 4.94 -26.86
C LYS A 161 -79.93 4.05 -25.90
N GLN A 162 -80.44 2.86 -25.58
CA GLN A 162 -79.78 1.92 -24.66
C GLN A 162 -78.38 1.49 -25.15
N LEU A 163 -78.21 1.26 -26.45
CA LEU A 163 -76.89 1.02 -27.04
C LEU A 163 -75.98 2.24 -26.97
N GLY A 164 -76.55 3.45 -27.12
CA GLY A 164 -75.84 4.71 -26.90
C GLY A 164 -75.36 4.85 -25.46
N ASP A 165 -76.25 4.66 -24.48
CA ASP A 165 -75.93 4.72 -23.06
C ASP A 165 -74.83 3.69 -22.68
N LEU A 166 -74.88 2.49 -23.28
CA LEU A 166 -73.85 1.46 -23.08
C LEU A 166 -72.51 1.81 -23.77
N ALA A 167 -72.54 2.42 -24.96
CA ALA A 167 -71.33 2.90 -25.62
C ALA A 167 -70.68 4.05 -24.84
N ASP A 168 -71.47 5.01 -24.35
CA ASP A 168 -71.01 6.14 -23.53
C ASP A 168 -70.44 5.67 -22.19
N PHE A 169 -71.03 4.62 -21.60
CA PHE A 169 -70.45 3.94 -20.44
C PHE A 169 -69.04 3.41 -20.73
N TYR A 170 -68.84 2.67 -21.83
CA TYR A 170 -67.51 2.16 -22.19
C TYR A 170 -66.52 3.28 -22.51
N VAL A 171 -66.93 4.33 -23.22
CA VAL A 171 -66.08 5.52 -23.47
C VAL A 171 -65.64 6.15 -22.16
N THR A 172 -66.57 6.33 -21.22
CA THR A 172 -66.27 6.88 -19.89
C THR A 172 -65.27 6.00 -19.12
N LYS A 173 -65.38 4.68 -19.23
CA LYS A 173 -64.42 3.74 -18.61
C LYS A 173 -63.04 3.79 -19.27
N VAL A 174 -62.96 3.83 -20.60
CA VAL A 174 -61.69 3.98 -21.33
C VAL A 174 -60.99 5.28 -20.92
N ASP A 175 -61.71 6.40 -20.91
CA ASP A 175 -61.16 7.70 -20.52
C ASP A 175 -60.72 7.73 -19.05
N ALA A 176 -61.50 7.13 -18.14
CA ALA A 176 -61.16 7.05 -16.73
C ALA A 176 -59.90 6.19 -16.50
N GLU A 177 -59.79 5.04 -17.18
CA GLU A 177 -58.62 4.16 -17.11
C GLU A 177 -57.38 4.85 -17.69
N GLY A 178 -57.53 5.56 -18.82
CA GLY A 178 -56.46 6.36 -19.43
C GLY A 178 -55.94 7.47 -18.50
N LYS A 179 -56.84 8.27 -17.92
CA LYS A 179 -56.48 9.33 -16.95
C LYS A 179 -55.84 8.75 -15.69
N SER A 180 -56.33 7.61 -15.20
CA SER A 180 -55.73 6.90 -14.06
C SER A 180 -54.31 6.43 -14.39
N ALA A 181 -54.10 5.84 -15.57
CA ALA A 181 -52.79 5.39 -16.01
C ALA A 181 -51.80 6.55 -16.21
N GLU A 182 -52.26 7.68 -16.76
CA GLU A 182 -51.46 8.91 -16.92
C GLU A 182 -51.05 9.49 -15.55
N ALA A 183 -52.00 9.66 -14.63
CA ALA A 183 -51.72 10.15 -13.28
C ALA A 183 -50.77 9.22 -12.50
N GLN A 184 -50.93 7.90 -12.68
CA GLN A 184 -50.00 6.92 -12.14
C GLN A 184 -48.62 7.09 -12.76
N TYR A 185 -48.51 7.19 -14.09
CA TYR A 185 -47.23 7.41 -14.77
C TYR A 185 -46.51 8.68 -14.29
N ASP A 186 -47.20 9.82 -14.21
CA ASP A 186 -46.59 11.08 -13.74
C ASP A 186 -46.07 10.96 -12.31
N LYS A 187 -46.89 10.41 -11.40
CA LYS A 187 -46.46 10.15 -10.02
C LYS A 187 -45.25 9.22 -9.95
N SER A 188 -45.22 8.21 -10.81
CA SER A 188 -44.11 7.26 -10.92
C SER A 188 -42.84 7.94 -11.36
N ARG A 189 -42.93 8.76 -12.41
CA ARG A 189 -41.83 9.53 -12.96
C ARG A 189 -41.24 10.46 -11.90
N ASP A 190 -42.08 11.19 -11.17
CA ASP A 190 -41.63 12.12 -10.14
C ASP A 190 -40.93 11.40 -8.98
N ILE A 191 -41.47 10.25 -8.53
CA ILE A 191 -40.82 9.43 -7.50
C ILE A 191 -39.47 8.90 -8.00
N VAL A 192 -39.40 8.40 -9.23
CA VAL A 192 -38.13 7.92 -9.83
C VAL A 192 -37.11 9.06 -9.91
N ILE A 193 -37.50 10.26 -10.34
CA ILE A 193 -36.63 11.44 -10.37
C ILE A 193 -36.10 11.77 -8.97
N ILE A 194 -36.97 11.79 -7.95
CA ILE A 194 -36.56 12.03 -6.56
C ILE A 194 -35.54 10.99 -6.10
N PHE A 195 -35.79 9.71 -6.37
CA PHE A 195 -34.87 8.62 -6.03
C PHE A 195 -33.52 8.75 -6.75
N VAL A 196 -33.51 9.11 -8.03
CA VAL A 196 -32.28 9.36 -8.81
C VAL A 196 -31.48 10.51 -8.20
N VAL A 197 -32.14 11.63 -7.85
CA VAL A 197 -31.49 12.78 -7.23
C VAL A 197 -30.91 12.41 -5.86
N ILE A 198 -31.66 11.71 -5.02
CA ILE A 198 -31.18 11.23 -3.71
C ILE A 198 -29.98 10.29 -3.89
N ALA A 199 -30.07 9.32 -4.81
CA ALA A 199 -28.97 8.40 -5.08
C ALA A 199 -27.71 9.13 -5.58
N ALA A 200 -27.86 10.14 -6.45
CA ALA A 200 -26.76 10.98 -6.91
C ALA A 200 -26.13 11.77 -5.76
N LEU A 201 -26.93 12.42 -4.91
CA LEU A 201 -26.45 13.17 -3.75
C LEU A 201 -25.75 12.27 -2.73
N CYS A 202 -26.31 11.09 -2.44
CA CYS A 202 -25.68 10.09 -1.59
C CYS A 202 -24.36 9.61 -2.17
N THR A 203 -24.30 9.35 -3.48
CA THR A 203 -23.08 8.91 -4.17
C THR A 203 -21.99 9.97 -4.11
N ILE A 204 -22.31 11.24 -4.39
CA ILE A 204 -21.37 12.37 -4.29
C ILE A 204 -20.92 12.54 -2.84
N GLY A 205 -21.85 12.49 -1.88
CA GLY A 205 -21.56 12.61 -0.46
C GLY A 205 -20.62 11.50 0.03
N LEU A 206 -20.89 10.24 -0.32
CA LEU A 206 -20.03 9.10 -0.01
C LEU A 206 -18.67 9.19 -0.69
N ALA A 207 -18.61 9.64 -1.95
CA ALA A 207 -17.35 9.82 -2.66
C ALA A 207 -16.47 10.87 -1.98
N LEU A 208 -17.02 12.06 -1.69
CA LEU A 208 -16.31 13.11 -0.96
C LEU A 208 -15.88 12.65 0.44
N TRP A 209 -16.75 11.91 1.13
CA TRP A 209 -16.47 11.34 2.44
C TRP A 209 -15.33 10.31 2.41
N LEU A 210 -15.38 9.36 1.47
CA LEU A 210 -14.38 8.32 1.30
C LEU A 210 -13.02 8.93 0.90
N THR A 211 -13.03 9.84 -0.09
CA THR A 211 -11.84 10.57 -0.55
C THR A 211 -11.16 11.31 0.60
N ARG A 212 -11.90 12.09 1.41
CA ARG A 212 -11.31 12.77 2.57
C ARG A 212 -10.76 11.79 3.61
N SER A 213 -11.43 10.66 3.82
CA SER A 213 -11.06 9.68 4.84
C SER A 213 -9.88 8.77 4.47
N ILE A 214 -9.55 8.67 3.17
CA ILE A 214 -8.47 7.81 2.65
C ILE A 214 -7.34 8.66 2.07
N VAL A 215 -7.64 9.52 1.09
CA VAL A 215 -6.63 10.25 0.31
C VAL A 215 -5.83 11.20 1.18
N GLY A 216 -6.49 11.96 2.06
CA GLY A 216 -5.81 12.91 2.95
C GLY A 216 -4.76 12.24 3.88
N PRO A 217 -5.13 11.21 4.67
CA PRO A 217 -4.16 10.44 5.46
C PRO A 217 -3.09 9.73 4.63
N LEU A 218 -3.43 9.23 3.43
CA LEU A 218 -2.46 8.57 2.56
C LEU A 218 -1.40 9.57 2.06
N GLN A 219 -1.83 10.78 1.70
CA GLN A 219 -0.92 11.84 1.27
C GLN A 219 0.02 12.26 2.40
N ARG A 220 -0.46 12.31 3.65
CA ARG A 220 0.41 12.50 4.83
C ARG A 220 1.46 11.40 4.98
N ALA A 221 1.09 10.14 4.73
CA ALA A 221 2.04 9.02 4.77
C ALA A 221 3.09 9.13 3.66
N VAL A 222 2.69 9.55 2.45
CA VAL A 222 3.62 9.81 1.34
C VAL A 222 4.60 10.92 1.69
N THR A 223 4.10 12.08 2.16
CA THR A 223 4.96 13.20 2.56
C THR A 223 5.93 12.81 3.69
N ALA A 224 5.47 12.03 4.68
CA ALA A 224 6.34 11.53 5.74
C ALA A 224 7.46 10.60 5.20
N ALA A 225 7.12 9.72 4.25
CA ALA A 225 8.11 8.85 3.61
C ALA A 225 9.12 9.65 2.78
N GLU A 226 8.67 10.68 2.04
CA GLU A 226 9.54 11.58 1.27
C GLU A 226 10.50 12.37 2.18
N GLN A 227 10.03 12.88 3.33
CA GLN A 227 10.87 13.56 4.31
C GLN A 227 11.98 12.63 4.84
N VAL A 228 11.61 11.41 5.22
CA VAL A 228 12.58 10.40 5.69
C VAL A 228 13.57 10.03 4.58
N ALA A 229 13.10 9.86 3.33
CA ALA A 229 13.95 9.56 2.18
C ALA A 229 14.95 10.69 1.87
N ASN A 230 14.57 11.95 2.10
CA ASN A 230 15.44 13.12 1.98
C ASN A 230 16.37 13.32 3.19
N GLY A 231 16.31 12.46 4.20
CA GLY A 231 17.15 12.53 5.40
C GLY A 231 16.67 13.53 6.45
N ASP A 232 15.51 14.17 6.27
CA ASP A 232 14.91 15.03 7.29
C ASP A 232 14.10 14.19 8.30
N LEU A 233 14.73 13.90 9.44
CA LEU A 233 14.14 13.14 10.54
C LEU A 233 13.59 14.05 11.66
N THR A 234 13.53 15.36 11.44
CA THR A 234 13.18 16.32 12.50
C THR A 234 11.67 16.48 12.69
N HIS A 235 10.90 16.28 11.63
CA HIS A 235 9.44 16.38 11.62
C HIS A 235 8.77 15.21 12.36
N SER A 236 7.75 15.49 13.18
CA SER A 236 6.98 14.45 13.85
C SER A 236 5.93 13.87 12.91
N ILE A 237 5.86 12.54 12.81
CA ILE A 237 4.81 11.84 12.05
C ILE A 237 3.59 11.68 12.96
N GLU A 238 2.58 12.52 12.77
CA GLU A 238 1.33 12.44 13.51
C GLU A 238 0.51 11.21 13.10
N VAL A 239 0.21 10.36 14.08
CA VAL A 239 -0.62 9.17 13.89
C VAL A 239 -1.98 9.38 14.55
N ASP A 240 -3.02 9.43 13.72
CA ASP A 240 -4.42 9.46 14.15
C ASP A 240 -5.18 8.34 13.44
N GLY A 241 -6.19 7.74 14.08
CA GLY A 241 -7.01 6.65 13.55
C GLY A 241 -6.64 5.23 14.00
N GLU A 242 -7.34 4.23 13.45
CA GLU A 242 -7.13 2.79 13.70
C GLU A 242 -7.18 1.96 12.40
N ASP A 243 -7.14 2.62 11.24
CA ASP A 243 -7.22 2.00 9.92
C ASP A 243 -5.86 1.56 9.34
N GLU A 244 -5.86 0.96 8.15
CA GLU A 244 -4.66 0.49 7.47
C GLU A 244 -3.64 1.62 7.21
N VAL A 245 -4.12 2.83 6.89
CA VAL A 245 -3.26 4.01 6.68
C VAL A 245 -2.64 4.47 7.98
N THR A 246 -3.39 4.40 9.08
CA THR A 246 -2.86 4.64 10.42
C THR A 246 -1.75 3.64 10.74
N ARG A 247 -1.95 2.35 10.44
CA ARG A 247 -0.93 1.32 10.66
C ARG A 247 0.34 1.59 9.86
N LEU A 248 0.20 2.09 8.62
CA LEU A 248 1.31 2.56 7.79
C LEU A 248 2.04 3.75 8.42
N LEU A 249 1.32 4.80 8.83
CA LEU A 249 1.89 5.97 9.51
C LEU A 249 2.64 5.57 10.79
N ARG A 250 2.08 4.65 11.57
CA ARG A 250 2.70 4.10 12.80
C ARG A 250 4.02 3.38 12.49
N ALA A 251 4.08 2.63 11.41
CA ALA A 251 5.31 1.96 10.96
C ALA A 251 6.37 2.97 10.46
N LEU A 252 5.95 4.01 9.72
CA LEU A 252 6.85 5.10 9.28
C LEU A 252 7.41 5.89 10.47
N ALA A 253 6.58 6.17 11.48
CA ALA A 253 7.03 6.82 12.72
C ALA A 253 8.09 5.98 13.45
N MET A 254 7.88 4.67 13.58
CA MET A 254 8.85 3.76 14.19
C MET A 254 10.16 3.69 13.38
N MET A 255 10.06 3.67 12.05
CA MET A 255 11.23 3.72 11.17
C MET A 255 12.04 5.01 11.36
N GLN A 256 11.36 6.16 11.45
CA GLN A 256 12.01 7.45 11.70
C GLN A 256 12.74 7.46 13.05
N VAL A 257 12.12 6.94 14.11
CA VAL A 257 12.74 6.83 15.45
C VAL A 257 14.03 6.00 15.38
N ASN A 258 13.97 4.82 14.74
CA ASN A 258 15.13 3.94 14.60
C ASN A 258 16.27 4.60 13.79
N LEU A 259 15.92 5.34 12.72
CA LEU A 259 16.91 6.07 11.93
C LEU A 259 17.55 7.22 12.72
N ARG A 260 16.78 7.95 13.55
CA ARG A 260 17.35 9.00 14.42
C ARG A 260 18.31 8.41 15.44
N GLU A 261 17.97 7.28 16.03
CA GLU A 261 18.84 6.59 16.98
C GLU A 261 20.13 6.10 16.32
N ALA A 262 20.04 5.51 15.12
CA ALA A 262 21.20 5.11 14.33
C ALA A 262 22.12 6.31 14.02
N MET A 263 21.55 7.45 13.59
CA MET A 263 22.31 8.68 13.34
C MET A 263 22.97 9.23 14.61
N ARG A 264 22.31 9.14 15.77
CA ARG A 264 22.88 9.53 17.06
C ARG A 264 24.08 8.65 17.43
N HIS A 265 23.97 7.33 17.22
CA HIS A 265 25.08 6.40 17.44
C HIS A 265 26.26 6.71 16.50
N ILE A 266 26.01 6.95 15.21
CA ILE A 266 27.05 7.34 14.25
C ILE A 266 27.73 8.64 14.70
N GLY A 267 26.97 9.66 15.11
CA GLY A 267 27.52 10.93 15.61
C GLY A 267 28.37 10.76 16.88
N SER A 268 27.94 9.91 17.81
CA SER A 268 28.72 9.57 19.01
C SER A 268 30.02 8.87 18.66
N SER A 269 29.99 7.88 17.77
CA SER A 269 31.17 7.15 17.32
C SER A 269 32.14 8.05 16.56
N ALA A 270 31.64 8.96 15.72
CA ALA A 270 32.46 9.95 15.02
C ALA A 270 33.16 10.91 15.99
N THR A 271 32.47 11.33 17.06
CA THR A 271 33.06 12.17 18.11
C THR A 271 34.17 11.43 18.86
N GLN A 272 33.94 10.17 19.25
CA GLN A 272 34.96 9.33 19.88
C GLN A 272 36.17 9.13 18.98
N LEU A 273 35.95 8.87 17.69
CA LEU A 273 37.02 8.73 16.70
C LEU A 273 37.84 10.02 16.55
N ALA A 274 37.18 11.18 16.53
CA ALA A 274 37.87 12.48 16.47
C ALA A 274 38.73 12.74 17.72
N SER A 275 38.21 12.40 18.91
CA SER A 275 38.99 12.48 20.16
C SER A 275 40.20 11.53 20.13
N ALA A 276 40.02 10.27 19.72
CA ALA A 276 41.11 9.30 19.61
C ALA A 276 42.17 9.74 18.59
N ALA A 277 41.76 10.33 17.46
CA ALA A 277 42.69 10.88 16.49
C ALA A 277 43.51 12.06 17.05
N THR A 278 42.90 12.90 17.90
CA THR A 278 43.59 14.01 18.57
C THR A 278 44.60 13.50 19.59
N GLU A 279 44.24 12.49 20.37
CA GLU A 279 45.13 11.83 21.32
C GLU A 279 46.31 11.15 20.60
N LEU A 280 46.05 10.43 19.52
CA LEU A 280 47.09 9.83 18.67
C LEU A 280 48.05 10.88 18.10
N ASN A 281 47.54 12.04 17.67
CA ASN A 281 48.38 13.14 17.20
C ASN A 281 49.31 13.65 18.31
N SER A 282 48.80 13.80 19.54
CA SER A 282 49.61 14.18 20.71
C SER A 282 50.69 13.14 21.03
N VAL A 283 50.33 11.86 21.07
CA VAL A 283 51.28 10.76 21.33
C VAL A 283 52.36 10.68 20.26
N THR A 284 51.99 10.95 19.00
CA THR A 284 52.94 10.98 17.87
C THR A 284 53.92 12.15 18.01
N GLU A 285 53.46 13.32 18.45
CA GLU A 285 54.32 14.48 18.70
C GLU A 285 55.31 14.22 19.86
N ASP A 286 54.84 13.64 20.97
CA ASP A 286 55.70 13.25 22.09
C ASP A 286 56.72 12.18 21.67
N SER A 287 56.30 11.21 20.87
CA SER A 287 57.20 10.19 20.32
C SER A 287 58.27 10.80 19.42
N TYR A 288 57.92 11.79 18.61
CA TYR A 288 58.87 12.51 17.76
C TYR A 288 59.91 13.28 18.60
N ARG A 289 59.47 13.93 19.68
CA ARG A 289 60.39 14.58 20.64
C ARG A 289 61.30 13.56 21.33
N GLY A 290 60.75 12.42 21.77
CA GLY A 290 61.51 11.33 22.37
C GLY A 290 62.57 10.75 21.42
N LEU A 291 62.23 10.56 20.13
CA LEU A 291 63.18 10.12 19.11
C LEU A 291 64.32 11.11 18.89
N ASN A 292 64.04 12.42 18.87
CA ASN A 292 65.09 13.43 18.76
C ASN A 292 66.03 13.43 19.97
N GLN A 293 65.49 13.25 21.18
CA GLN A 293 66.31 13.11 22.40
C GLN A 293 67.17 11.86 22.35
N GLN A 294 66.58 10.72 21.99
CA GLN A 294 67.30 9.45 21.84
C GLN A 294 68.39 9.55 20.77
N ASN A 295 68.14 10.26 19.67
CA ASN A 295 69.14 10.49 18.63
C ASN A 295 70.34 11.29 19.17
N ALA A 296 70.10 12.34 19.95
CA ALA A 296 71.16 13.10 20.62
C ALA A 296 71.95 12.26 21.62
N GLU A 297 71.29 11.37 22.38
CA GLU A 297 71.97 10.43 23.28
C GLU A 297 72.82 9.40 22.53
N ILE A 298 72.35 8.94 21.36
CA ILE A 298 73.12 8.06 20.48
C ILE A 298 74.38 8.79 19.95
N ASP A 299 74.27 10.05 19.55
CA ASP A 299 75.43 10.84 19.12
C ASP A 299 76.46 11.03 20.26
N GLN A 300 75.98 11.25 21.48
CA GLN A 300 76.84 11.30 22.66
C GLN A 300 77.49 9.94 22.94
N ALA A 301 76.74 8.84 22.85
CA ALA A 301 77.28 7.50 23.02
C ALA A 301 78.32 7.17 21.93
N ALA A 302 78.09 7.56 20.68
CA ALA A 302 79.05 7.42 19.59
C ALA A 302 80.34 8.22 19.87
N THR A 303 80.20 9.44 20.39
CA THR A 303 81.34 10.27 20.82
C THR A 303 82.12 9.59 21.94
N ALA A 304 81.42 9.08 22.98
CA ALA A 304 82.04 8.35 24.08
C ALA A 304 82.72 7.05 23.63
N ILE A 305 82.14 6.32 22.66
CA ILE A 305 82.77 5.15 22.04
C ILE A 305 84.05 5.54 21.30
N ASN A 306 84.06 6.67 20.59
CA ASN A 306 85.26 7.16 19.91
C ASN A 306 86.37 7.56 20.91
N GLU A 307 86.02 8.23 22.00
CA GLU A 307 86.94 8.53 23.10
C GLU A 307 87.45 7.26 23.79
N MET A 308 86.56 6.30 24.11
CA MET A 308 86.95 5.02 24.69
C MET A 308 87.89 4.23 23.77
N THR A 309 87.64 4.22 22.46
CA THR A 309 88.51 3.56 21.48
C THR A 309 89.90 4.20 21.50
N SER A 310 89.97 5.54 21.54
CA SER A 310 91.23 6.27 21.65
C SER A 310 91.99 5.95 22.95
N ALA A 311 91.27 5.88 24.08
CA ALA A 311 91.85 5.52 25.36
C ALA A 311 92.34 4.06 25.39
N VAL A 312 91.59 3.12 24.80
CA VAL A 312 92.01 1.72 24.67
C VAL A 312 93.27 1.59 23.81
N GLU A 313 93.34 2.32 22.70
CA GLU A 313 94.57 2.38 21.89
C GLU A 313 95.76 2.95 22.66
N GLU A 314 95.53 3.99 23.48
CA GLU A 314 96.56 4.58 24.33
C GLU A 314 97.05 3.59 25.39
N VAL A 315 96.13 2.89 26.07
CA VAL A 315 96.47 1.83 27.03
C VAL A 315 97.24 0.70 26.34
N ALA A 316 96.85 0.29 25.13
CA ALA A 316 97.57 -0.72 24.36
C ALA A 316 99.00 -0.25 24.01
N ARG A 317 99.17 1.00 23.56
CA ARG A 317 100.50 1.60 23.31
C ARG A 317 101.36 1.64 24.58
N ASN A 318 100.77 2.04 25.71
CA ASN A 318 101.47 2.08 27.00
C ASN A 318 101.86 0.67 27.48
N ALA A 319 101.01 -0.34 27.27
CA ALA A 319 101.31 -1.73 27.61
C ALA A 319 102.49 -2.27 26.78
N VAL A 320 102.52 -2.01 25.47
CA VAL A 320 103.65 -2.37 24.60
C VAL A 320 104.93 -1.66 25.05
N SER A 321 104.88 -0.35 25.27
CA SER A 321 106.03 0.43 25.74
C SER A 321 106.55 -0.07 27.10
N THR A 322 105.66 -0.40 28.03
CA THR A 322 106.02 -0.96 29.35
C THR A 322 106.64 -2.34 29.22
N SER A 323 106.14 -3.19 28.31
CA SER A 323 106.72 -4.50 28.01
C SER A 323 108.13 -4.36 27.46
N ASP A 324 108.36 -3.43 26.52
CA ASP A 324 109.69 -3.16 25.97
C ASP A 324 110.68 -2.65 27.03
N ALA A 325 110.25 -1.69 27.86
CA ALA A 325 111.05 -1.18 28.97
C ALA A 325 111.38 -2.26 30.02
N SER A 326 110.45 -3.18 30.27
CA SER A 326 110.65 -4.32 31.17
C SER A 326 111.66 -5.32 30.59
N ASN A 327 111.57 -5.63 29.30
CA ASN A 327 112.56 -6.46 28.60
C ASN A 327 113.96 -5.83 28.64
N GLN A 328 114.05 -4.51 28.46
CA GLN A 328 115.32 -3.80 28.52
C GLN A 328 115.90 -3.80 29.93
N SER A 329 115.07 -3.58 30.96
CA SER A 329 115.47 -3.67 32.37
C SER A 329 115.95 -5.07 32.74
N SER A 330 115.28 -6.12 32.26
CA SER A 330 115.70 -7.52 32.44
C SER A 330 117.08 -7.78 31.82
N THR A 331 117.30 -7.25 30.60
CA THR A 331 118.59 -7.34 29.91
C THR A 331 119.71 -6.63 30.71
N SER A 332 119.43 -5.44 31.24
CA SER A 332 120.38 -4.71 32.08
C SER A 332 120.65 -5.42 33.41
N ALA A 333 119.64 -6.05 34.02
CA ALA A 333 119.80 -6.84 35.24
C ALA A 333 120.69 -8.07 35.00
N LEU A 334 120.53 -8.76 33.87
CA LEU A 334 121.41 -9.86 33.46
C LEU A 334 122.86 -9.40 33.26
N ALA A 335 123.07 -8.26 32.58
CA ALA A 335 124.40 -7.69 32.43
C ALA A 335 125.01 -7.28 33.79
N GLY A 336 124.21 -6.74 34.70
CA GLY A 336 124.60 -6.44 36.07
C GLY A 336 124.98 -7.69 36.85
N GLN A 337 124.21 -8.78 36.72
CA GLN A 337 124.52 -10.07 37.32
C GLN A 337 125.89 -10.59 36.86
N THR A 338 126.19 -10.52 35.56
CA THR A 338 127.51 -10.90 35.02
C THR A 338 128.64 -10.08 35.67
N ARG A 339 128.46 -8.76 35.81
CA ARG A 339 129.45 -7.89 36.47
C ARG A 339 129.65 -8.24 37.95
N VAL A 340 128.58 -8.60 38.66
CA VAL A 340 128.69 -9.06 40.05
C VAL A 340 129.48 -10.36 40.14
N ILE A 341 129.26 -11.32 39.23
CA ILE A 341 130.03 -12.57 39.16
C ILE A 341 131.52 -12.28 38.94
N GLU A 342 131.87 -11.43 37.98
CA GLU A 342 133.26 -10.99 37.75
C GLU A 342 133.89 -10.33 38.98
N THR A 343 133.10 -9.53 39.71
CA THR A 343 133.54 -8.86 40.93
C THR A 343 133.80 -9.85 42.06
N VAL A 344 132.93 -10.84 42.26
CA VAL A 344 133.13 -11.94 43.23
C VAL A 344 134.40 -12.71 42.88
N GLN A 345 134.64 -12.99 41.60
CA GLN A 345 135.84 -13.67 41.13
C GLN A 345 137.11 -12.84 41.43
N SER A 346 137.06 -11.53 41.20
CA SER A 346 138.15 -10.61 41.52
C SER A 346 138.41 -10.52 43.04
N ILE A 347 137.37 -10.54 43.86
CA ILE A 347 137.48 -10.59 45.34
C ILE A 347 138.13 -11.90 45.78
N GLN A 348 137.80 -13.03 45.14
CA GLN A 348 138.44 -14.30 45.44
C GLN A 348 139.95 -14.25 45.14
N THR A 349 140.32 -13.73 43.97
CA THR A 349 141.73 -13.52 43.59
C THR A 349 142.46 -12.56 44.53
N LEU A 350 141.78 -11.51 45.00
CA LEU A 350 142.32 -10.59 46.00
C LEU A 350 142.57 -11.30 47.34
N THR A 351 141.63 -12.14 47.77
CA THR A 351 141.73 -12.91 49.02
C THR A 351 142.93 -13.87 48.97
N ASP A 352 143.12 -14.56 47.86
CA ASP A 352 144.28 -15.44 47.64
C ASP A 352 145.61 -14.67 47.70
N ASN A 353 145.67 -13.48 47.10
CA ASN A 353 146.85 -12.61 47.15
C ASN A 353 147.14 -12.07 48.56
N VAL A 354 146.10 -11.71 49.33
CA VAL A 354 146.26 -11.28 50.73
C VAL A 354 146.83 -12.42 51.58
N GLN A 355 146.37 -13.64 51.37
CA GLN A 355 146.87 -14.82 52.09
C GLN A 355 148.33 -15.14 51.73
N ALA A 356 148.70 -15.02 50.44
CA ALA A 356 150.08 -15.14 49.99
C ALA A 356 150.99 -14.05 50.62
N THR A 357 150.50 -12.82 50.69
CA THR A 357 151.22 -11.70 51.32
C THR A 357 151.42 -11.93 52.82
N SER A 358 150.40 -12.46 53.51
CA SER A 358 150.50 -12.81 54.94
C SER A 358 151.60 -13.85 55.21
N MET A 359 151.78 -14.84 54.32
CA MET A 359 152.86 -15.83 54.44
C MET A 359 154.26 -15.22 54.21
N LEU A 360 154.38 -14.27 53.30
CA LEU A 360 155.62 -13.52 53.06
C LEU A 360 156.03 -12.66 54.26
N VAL A 361 155.06 -11.96 54.87
CA VAL A 361 155.29 -11.17 56.09
C VAL A 361 155.73 -12.06 57.27
N GLN A 362 155.13 -13.25 57.42
CA GLN A 362 155.54 -14.21 58.45
C GLN A 362 156.97 -14.72 58.25
N ASN A 363 157.40 -14.95 57.00
CA ASN A 363 158.78 -15.32 56.69
C ASN A 363 159.77 -14.18 57.00
N LEU A 364 159.42 -12.94 56.68
CA LEU A 364 160.25 -11.77 56.98
C LEU A 364 160.41 -11.55 58.50
N ALA A 365 159.35 -11.81 59.27
CA ALA A 365 159.40 -11.77 60.73
C ALA A 365 160.41 -12.79 61.29
N ASN A 366 160.43 -14.01 60.75
CA ASN A 366 161.40 -15.03 61.14
C ASN A 366 162.84 -14.64 60.79
N GLN A 367 163.09 -14.10 59.60
CA GLN A 367 164.43 -13.60 59.20
C GLN A 367 164.92 -12.44 60.07
N SER A 368 164.01 -11.56 60.51
CA SER A 368 164.37 -10.45 61.41
C SER A 368 164.77 -10.95 62.80
N GLN A 369 164.18 -12.06 63.28
CA GLN A 369 164.53 -12.69 64.55
C GLN A 369 165.92 -13.36 64.50
N ASP A 370 166.28 -13.94 63.36
CA ASP A 370 167.62 -14.50 63.16
C ASP A 370 168.71 -13.41 63.07
N ILE A 371 168.41 -12.23 62.52
CA ILE A 371 169.31 -11.05 62.61
C ILE A 371 169.51 -10.62 64.06
N GLY A 372 168.47 -10.68 64.90
CA GLY A 372 168.58 -10.43 66.34
C GLY A 372 169.58 -11.36 67.05
N LYS A 373 169.59 -12.66 66.71
CA LYS A 373 170.59 -13.61 67.24
C LYS A 373 172.02 -13.30 66.80
N VAL A 374 172.21 -12.77 65.58
CA VAL A 374 173.54 -12.36 65.11
C VAL A 374 174.01 -11.10 65.85
N LEU A 375 173.12 -10.16 66.16
CA LEU A 375 173.42 -8.98 66.98
C LEU A 375 173.85 -9.35 68.41
N ASP A 376 173.26 -10.37 69.03
CA ASP A 376 173.68 -10.87 70.35
C ASP A 376 175.09 -11.49 70.32
N VAL A 377 175.47 -12.16 69.22
CA VAL A 377 176.83 -12.67 69.03
C VAL A 377 177.84 -11.53 68.83
N ILE A 378 177.47 -10.47 68.10
CA ILE A 378 178.33 -9.28 67.94
C ILE A 378 178.51 -8.55 69.29
N ARG A 379 177.49 -8.54 70.16
CA ARG A 379 177.62 -7.98 71.52
C ARG A 379 178.57 -8.79 72.39
N SER A 380 178.59 -10.12 72.24
CA SER A 380 179.54 -11.00 72.94
C SER A 380 180.99 -10.80 72.48
N ILE A 381 181.20 -10.38 71.21
CA ILE A 381 182.52 -9.97 70.68
C ILE A 381 183.00 -8.64 71.28
N ALA A 382 182.10 -7.83 71.87
CA ALA A 382 182.45 -6.53 72.44
C ALA A 382 182.74 -6.55 73.97
N GLU A 383 182.41 -7.63 74.70
CA GLU A 383 182.67 -7.75 76.15
C GLU A 383 183.90 -8.61 76.50
N GLN A 384 184.51 -9.30 75.53
CA GLN A 384 185.81 -9.99 75.71
C GLN A 384 187.03 -9.19 75.22
N THR A 385 186.83 -7.90 74.92
CA THR A 385 187.85 -6.83 74.92
C THR A 385 187.34 -5.71 75.82
#